data_AF-A0A3E5GCQ0-F1
#
_entry.id   AF-A0A3E5GCQ0-F1
#
_cell.length_a   1.000
_cell.length_b   1.000
_cell.length_c   1.000
_cell.angle_alpha   90.00
_cell.angle_beta   90.00
_cell.angle_gamma   90.00
#
_symmetry.space_group_name_H-M   'P 1'
#
loop_
_entity.id
_entity.type
_entity.pdbx_description
1 polymer ?
#
loop_
_entity_poly.entity_id
_entity_poly.type
_entity_poly.pdbx_seq_one_letter_code
_entity_poly.pdbx_strand_id
1 'polypeptide(L)'
;MAKKEEKIYVVGHKNPDTDSICSAIAYANLKREITGNDYVAKRAGQINEETHYVLQKFGVKVPTLLENVKLQVKDMDIHQIDGVGPNVSMKDTWIKMKENNIKTIPILRDEELLGVISTGDIATSYMEVYDNMILSKAKTQYRNIMNTLDGEMVTGNEHGYFTKGKAAIGASSPELMQEFIEKDDLVILGNRVESQMCALDIDVSCMVVCQNAEVSKEVIKRADEQSTVIISTPHDTFTAARLINQSVPVKRFMTKAPLISFHMSDYVEDIKEVMAKKKYRDFPIIDRHGKFRGFISRRRFLNVSKKKVILVDHNEKNQAVDGIEEAEIVEIIDHHRLGNIETMGPVFFRNQPVGCTATIVYQMYKENDVEIKPTIAGLLCSAIISDTLLFRSPTCTPLDEKIAKKLAKIAGINLEEQAQAMFKAGSSLAGKTAEDICFQDFKQFTVNDMVFGVGQLNSMSKEELQKVKEMLTPYLPKVLEKNGVQMVFFMLTDILDESTELLCCGARAKEYIIDAFDLKENTEKMILKGVVSRKKQLIPTLVSELQQ
;
A
#
# COMPACT_ATOMS: atom_id res chain seq x y z
N MET A 1 1.21 -22.30 7.16
CA MET A 1 1.69 -21.14 6.38
C MET A 1 2.93 -20.59 7.07
N ALA A 2 4.07 -20.52 6.37
CA ALA A 2 5.23 -19.83 6.91
C ALA A 2 4.84 -18.37 7.20
N LYS A 3 4.97 -17.93 8.45
CA LYS A 3 4.70 -16.56 8.86
C LYS A 3 5.63 -15.69 8.02
N LYS A 4 5.07 -14.91 7.08
CA LYS A 4 5.83 -13.98 6.23
C LYS A 4 6.71 -13.15 7.16
N GLU A 5 8.02 -13.16 6.94
CA GLU A 5 8.97 -12.40 7.77
C GLU A 5 8.46 -10.95 7.87
N GLU A 6 8.24 -10.51 9.11
CA GLU A 6 7.56 -9.26 9.39
C GLU A 6 8.52 -8.11 9.16
N LYS A 7 8.29 -7.36 8.08
CA LYS A 7 9.15 -6.26 7.65
C LYS A 7 8.89 -5.01 8.47
N ILE A 8 9.93 -4.46 9.10
CA ILE A 8 9.85 -3.23 9.89
C ILE A 8 10.64 -2.12 9.19
N TYR A 9 9.98 -0.99 8.93
CA TYR A 9 10.63 0.14 8.26
C TYR A 9 11.26 1.08 9.28
N VAL A 10 12.52 1.46 9.09
CA VAL A 10 13.20 2.49 9.90
C VAL A 10 13.29 3.75 9.05
N VAL A 11 12.68 4.83 9.51
CA VAL A 11 12.44 6.02 8.67
C VAL A 11 12.71 7.29 9.47
N GLY A 12 13.47 8.19 8.86
CA GLY A 12 13.64 9.56 9.30
C GLY A 12 12.45 10.46 8.97
N HIS A 13 12.61 11.77 9.15
CA HIS A 13 11.58 12.74 8.79
C HIS A 13 11.42 12.92 7.27
N LYS A 14 10.31 13.57 6.87
CA LYS A 14 9.85 13.74 5.47
C LYS A 14 10.74 14.64 4.63
N ASN A 15 11.54 15.51 5.26
CA ASN A 15 12.53 16.36 4.60
C ASN A 15 13.94 15.90 5.01
N PRO A 16 14.35 14.70 4.61
CA PRO A 16 15.48 14.01 5.22
C PRO A 16 16.80 14.77 5.03
N ASP A 17 17.51 14.92 6.14
CA ASP A 17 18.88 15.39 6.25
C ASP A 17 19.86 14.22 6.48
N THR A 18 21.12 14.55 6.73
CA THR A 18 22.18 13.56 6.89
C THR A 18 21.96 12.70 8.13
N ASP A 19 21.49 13.26 9.26
CA ASP A 19 21.24 12.48 10.47
C ASP A 19 20.09 11.50 10.28
N SER A 20 18.92 11.98 9.88
CA SER A 20 17.73 11.15 9.67
C SER A 20 17.99 9.94 8.76
N ILE A 21 18.79 10.08 7.70
CA ILE A 21 19.15 8.97 6.79
C ILE A 21 20.23 8.06 7.37
N CYS A 22 21.33 8.63 7.86
CA CYS A 22 22.45 7.84 8.38
C CYS A 22 22.05 7.05 9.63
N SER A 23 21.30 7.69 10.54
CA SER A 23 20.74 7.07 11.73
C SER A 23 19.73 5.98 11.37
N ALA A 24 18.87 6.17 10.36
CA ALA A 24 17.96 5.11 9.92
C ALA A 24 18.71 3.87 9.40
N ILE A 25 19.77 4.08 8.59
CA ILE A 25 20.60 2.99 8.05
C ILE A 25 21.33 2.25 9.18
N ALA A 26 21.99 2.99 10.06
CA ALA A 26 22.76 2.44 11.16
C ALA A 26 21.84 1.72 12.16
N TYR A 27 20.69 2.29 12.48
CA TYR A 27 19.73 1.67 13.41
C TYR A 27 19.09 0.42 12.82
N ALA A 28 18.68 0.46 11.54
CA ALA A 28 18.21 -0.73 10.86
C ALA A 28 19.27 -1.84 10.84
N ASN A 29 20.55 -1.51 10.67
CA ASN A 29 21.63 -2.49 10.78
C ASN A 29 21.73 -3.07 12.19
N LEU A 30 21.75 -2.24 13.22
CA LEU A 30 21.80 -2.69 14.62
C LEU A 30 20.69 -3.68 14.91
N LYS A 31 19.44 -3.32 14.57
CA LYS A 31 18.25 -4.16 14.82
C LYS A 31 18.33 -5.51 14.11
N ARG A 32 18.86 -5.56 12.87
CA ARG A 32 19.11 -6.83 12.17
C ARG A 32 20.13 -7.70 12.91
N GLU A 33 21.25 -7.12 13.36
CA GLU A 33 22.29 -7.87 14.09
C GLU A 33 21.76 -8.43 15.42
N ILE A 34 20.95 -7.67 16.17
CA ILE A 34 20.47 -8.11 17.49
C ILE A 34 19.23 -9.02 17.47
N THR A 35 18.40 -8.96 16.42
CA THR A 35 17.12 -9.72 16.41
C THR A 35 17.02 -10.77 15.30
N GLY A 36 17.79 -10.64 14.22
CA GLY A 36 17.63 -11.46 13.01
C GLY A 36 16.38 -11.15 12.15
N ASN A 37 15.54 -10.16 12.52
CA ASN A 37 14.34 -9.80 11.74
C ASN A 37 14.65 -8.83 10.57
N ASP A 38 13.74 -8.71 9.61
CA ASP A 38 13.88 -7.81 8.44
C ASP A 38 13.59 -6.33 8.79
N TYR A 39 14.60 -5.61 9.25
CA TYR A 39 14.57 -4.15 9.39
C TYR A 39 15.12 -3.47 8.14
N VAL A 40 14.37 -2.55 7.55
CA VAL A 40 14.76 -1.87 6.31
C VAL A 40 14.71 -0.35 6.46
N ALA A 41 15.87 0.29 6.28
CA ALA A 41 15.95 1.74 6.21
C ALA A 41 15.25 2.27 4.96
N LYS A 42 14.45 3.32 5.12
CA LYS A 42 13.73 4.01 4.05
C LYS A 42 13.93 5.51 4.21
N ARG A 43 13.81 6.24 3.10
CA ARG A 43 13.67 7.70 3.11
C ARG A 43 12.20 8.07 2.95
N ALA A 44 11.73 9.10 3.65
CA ALA A 44 10.37 9.63 3.50
C ALA A 44 10.27 10.77 2.47
N GLY A 45 11.40 11.28 1.99
CA GLY A 45 11.46 12.34 0.99
C GLY A 45 12.73 12.32 0.15
N GLN A 46 12.97 13.40 -0.60
CA GLN A 46 14.19 13.59 -1.37
C GLN A 46 15.34 13.97 -0.43
N ILE A 47 16.50 13.32 -0.59
CA ILE A 47 17.68 13.62 0.24
C ILE A 47 18.47 14.80 -0.36
N ASN A 48 19.18 15.53 0.49
CA ASN A 48 20.02 16.66 0.06
C ASN A 48 21.38 16.18 -0.51
N GLU A 49 22.11 17.10 -1.16
CA GLU A 49 23.42 16.81 -1.78
C GLU A 49 24.48 16.39 -0.77
N GLU A 50 24.43 16.93 0.45
CA GLU A 50 25.32 16.52 1.54
C GLU A 50 25.14 15.03 1.87
N THR A 51 23.90 14.58 2.04
CA THR A 51 23.55 13.19 2.30
C THR A 51 23.96 12.31 1.11
N HIS A 52 23.72 12.75 -0.13
CA HIS A 52 24.17 12.06 -1.33
C HIS A 52 25.68 11.82 -1.33
N TYR A 53 26.47 12.85 -1.03
CA TYR A 53 27.92 12.76 -0.92
C TYR A 53 28.34 11.74 0.15
N VAL A 54 27.74 11.78 1.35
CA VAL A 54 28.04 10.84 2.43
C VAL A 54 27.79 9.40 2.00
N LEU A 55 26.62 9.12 1.43
CA LEU A 55 26.27 7.77 0.98
C LEU A 55 27.21 7.29 -0.14
N GLN A 56 27.54 8.15 -1.10
CA GLN A 56 28.46 7.83 -2.18
C GLN A 56 29.87 7.53 -1.67
N LYS A 57 30.39 8.37 -0.76
CA LYS A 57 31.74 8.21 -0.18
C LYS A 57 31.91 6.86 0.51
N PHE A 58 30.88 6.41 1.22
CA PHE A 58 30.92 5.13 1.94
C PHE A 58 30.35 3.95 1.14
N GLY A 59 30.04 4.14 -0.15
CA GLY A 59 29.55 3.08 -1.04
C GLY A 59 28.18 2.51 -0.64
N VAL A 60 27.36 3.30 0.05
CA VAL A 60 26.05 2.89 0.56
C VAL A 60 24.97 3.26 -0.46
N LYS A 61 24.12 2.29 -0.81
CA LYS A 61 22.98 2.55 -1.70
C LYS A 61 21.97 3.47 -1.00
N VAL A 62 21.47 4.45 -1.75
CA VAL A 62 20.40 5.34 -1.29
C VAL A 62 19.18 4.52 -0.88
N PRO A 63 18.65 4.69 0.35
CA PRO A 63 17.42 4.03 0.77
C PRO A 63 16.27 4.33 -0.20
N THR A 64 15.50 3.29 -0.54
CA THR A 64 14.32 3.47 -1.40
C THR A 64 13.29 4.37 -0.72
N LEU A 65 12.56 5.16 -1.51
CA LEU A 65 11.48 6.01 -1.03
C LEU A 65 10.35 5.17 -0.43
N LEU A 66 9.85 5.61 0.73
CA LEU A 66 8.59 5.18 1.32
C LEU A 66 7.62 6.34 1.21
N GLU A 67 6.78 6.33 0.17
CA GLU A 67 5.85 7.43 -0.13
C GLU A 67 4.81 7.62 0.97
N ASN A 68 4.25 6.51 1.45
CA ASN A 68 3.29 6.50 2.54
C ASN A 68 3.25 5.13 3.24
N VAL A 69 2.63 5.11 4.41
CA VAL A 69 2.35 3.90 5.19
C VAL A 69 0.85 3.64 5.36
N LYS A 70 0.01 4.27 4.52
CA LYS A 70 -1.43 4.03 4.46
C LYS A 70 -1.75 2.55 4.23
N LEU A 71 -2.85 2.08 4.79
CA LEU A 71 -3.30 0.72 4.64
C LEU A 71 -3.82 0.48 3.22
N GLN A 72 -3.41 -0.64 2.63
CA GLN A 72 -3.88 -1.09 1.33
C GLN A 72 -4.67 -2.40 1.45
N VAL A 73 -5.44 -2.75 0.43
CA VAL A 73 -6.21 -4.00 0.40
C VAL A 73 -5.35 -5.23 0.65
N LYS A 74 -4.11 -5.26 0.13
CA LYS A 74 -3.16 -6.35 0.38
C LYS A 74 -2.77 -6.54 1.86
N ASP A 75 -2.98 -5.52 2.69
CA ASP A 75 -2.67 -5.51 4.12
C ASP A 75 -3.87 -6.01 4.97
N MET A 76 -5.01 -6.26 4.32
CA MET A 76 -6.23 -6.78 4.93
C MET A 76 -6.30 -8.31 4.88
N ASP A 77 -7.11 -8.89 5.77
CA ASP A 77 -7.49 -10.31 5.72
C ASP A 77 -8.41 -10.60 4.52
N ILE A 78 -7.79 -11.01 3.41
CA ILE A 78 -8.48 -11.41 2.18
C ILE A 78 -8.95 -12.85 2.29
N HIS A 79 -10.26 -13.06 2.16
CA HIS A 79 -10.83 -14.40 2.19
C HIS A 79 -10.63 -15.09 0.84
N GLN A 80 -9.61 -15.94 0.78
CA GLN A 80 -9.36 -16.79 -0.38
C GLN A 80 -10.41 -17.89 -0.45
N ILE A 81 -11.10 -17.97 -1.59
CA ILE A 81 -12.12 -18.97 -1.87
C ILE A 81 -11.84 -19.55 -3.24
N ASP A 82 -11.86 -20.88 -3.34
CA ASP A 82 -11.79 -21.55 -4.63
C ASP A 82 -13.05 -21.29 -5.46
N GLY A 83 -12.86 -20.75 -6.66
CA GLY A 83 -13.94 -20.57 -7.61
C GLY A 83 -14.50 -21.85 -8.20
N VAL A 84 -15.51 -21.69 -9.04
CA VAL A 84 -16.01 -22.76 -9.93
C VAL A 84 -15.93 -22.32 -11.38
N GLY A 85 -15.81 -23.28 -12.29
CA GLY A 85 -15.86 -23.01 -13.72
C GLY A 85 -17.27 -22.56 -14.16
N PRO A 86 -17.37 -21.82 -15.27
CA PRO A 86 -18.66 -21.28 -15.75
C PRO A 86 -19.68 -22.35 -16.17
N ASN A 87 -19.22 -23.56 -16.47
CA ASN A 87 -20.06 -24.67 -16.92
C ASN A 87 -20.51 -25.61 -15.80
N VAL A 88 -20.09 -25.38 -14.55
CA VAL A 88 -20.54 -26.17 -13.39
C VAL A 88 -22.05 -25.96 -13.17
N SER A 89 -22.76 -27.00 -12.70
CA SER A 89 -24.20 -26.94 -12.45
C SER A 89 -24.54 -26.06 -11.24
N MET A 90 -25.79 -25.61 -11.15
CA MET A 90 -26.29 -24.89 -9.97
C MET A 90 -26.30 -25.79 -8.73
N LYS A 91 -26.62 -27.09 -8.87
CA LYS A 91 -26.58 -28.07 -7.77
C LYS A 91 -25.17 -28.18 -7.18
N ASP A 92 -24.16 -28.43 -8.02
CA ASP A 92 -22.78 -28.62 -7.57
C ASP A 92 -22.21 -27.34 -6.95
N THR A 93 -22.57 -26.19 -7.52
CA THR A 93 -22.17 -24.89 -6.97
C THR A 93 -22.80 -24.67 -5.60
N TRP A 94 -24.07 -24.99 -5.42
CA TRP A 94 -24.75 -24.91 -4.13
C TRP A 94 -24.15 -25.85 -3.08
N ILE A 95 -23.80 -27.08 -3.48
CA ILE A 95 -23.10 -28.05 -2.62
C ILE A 95 -21.76 -27.46 -2.16
N LYS A 96 -20.93 -26.98 -3.10
CA LYS A 96 -19.63 -26.36 -2.77
C LYS A 96 -19.79 -25.15 -1.86
N MET A 97 -20.86 -24.36 -2.04
CA MET A 97 -21.14 -23.22 -1.16
C MET A 97 -21.50 -23.67 0.27
N LYS A 98 -22.28 -24.74 0.42
CA LYS A 98 -22.65 -25.29 1.73
C LYS A 98 -21.46 -25.92 2.45
N GLU A 99 -20.69 -26.76 1.78
CA GLU A 99 -19.53 -27.44 2.34
C GLU A 99 -18.50 -26.46 2.89
N ASN A 100 -18.28 -25.36 2.17
CA ASN A 100 -17.33 -24.32 2.58
C ASN A 100 -17.96 -23.21 3.46
N ASN A 101 -19.26 -23.32 3.79
CA ASN A 101 -20.02 -22.31 4.52
C ASN A 101 -19.88 -20.87 3.95
N ILE A 102 -19.88 -20.75 2.63
CA ILE A 102 -19.75 -19.49 1.90
C ILE A 102 -21.08 -19.05 1.31
N LYS A 103 -21.25 -17.74 1.10
CA LYS A 103 -22.51 -17.15 0.59
C LYS A 103 -22.39 -16.51 -0.78
N THR A 104 -21.16 -16.34 -1.23
CA THR A 104 -20.79 -15.81 -2.55
C THR A 104 -19.63 -16.67 -3.05
N ILE A 105 -19.70 -17.13 -4.30
CA ILE A 105 -18.62 -17.90 -4.93
C ILE A 105 -18.22 -17.22 -6.25
N PRO A 106 -16.91 -17.16 -6.57
CA PRO A 106 -16.44 -16.55 -7.80
C PRO A 106 -16.52 -17.57 -8.95
N ILE A 107 -16.93 -17.10 -10.12
CA ILE A 107 -16.92 -17.89 -11.35
C ILE A 107 -15.64 -17.54 -12.11
N LEU A 108 -14.78 -18.53 -12.30
CA LEU A 108 -13.42 -18.32 -12.80
C LEU A 108 -13.17 -19.06 -14.11
N ARG A 109 -12.31 -18.48 -14.95
CA ARG A 109 -11.63 -19.16 -16.07
C ARG A 109 -10.16 -18.80 -15.99
N ASP A 110 -9.28 -19.78 -15.79
CA ASP A 110 -7.84 -19.56 -15.70
C ASP A 110 -7.44 -18.47 -14.66
N GLU A 111 -8.13 -18.47 -13.50
CA GLU A 111 -8.03 -17.47 -12.42
C GLU A 111 -8.62 -16.09 -12.72
N GLU A 112 -9.11 -15.83 -13.94
CA GLU A 112 -9.83 -14.61 -14.28
C GLU A 112 -11.27 -14.66 -13.79
N LEU A 113 -11.72 -13.55 -13.20
CA LEU A 113 -13.08 -13.42 -12.68
C LEU A 113 -14.08 -13.13 -13.81
N LEU A 114 -14.94 -14.11 -14.11
CA LEU A 114 -16.01 -13.96 -15.10
C LEU A 114 -17.31 -13.42 -14.50
N GLY A 115 -17.55 -13.70 -13.22
CA GLY A 115 -18.82 -13.44 -12.56
C GLY A 115 -18.78 -13.82 -11.09
N VAL A 116 -19.84 -13.48 -10.36
CA VAL A 116 -20.08 -13.99 -9.00
C VAL A 116 -21.50 -14.54 -8.92
N ILE A 117 -21.69 -15.55 -8.08
CA ILE A 117 -23.02 -16.06 -7.77
C ILE A 117 -23.18 -16.16 -6.26
N SER A 118 -24.30 -15.63 -5.76
CA SER A 118 -24.67 -15.64 -4.36
C SER A 118 -25.77 -16.66 -4.09
N THR A 119 -25.98 -16.99 -2.82
CA THR A 119 -27.12 -17.83 -2.42
C THR A 119 -28.46 -17.18 -2.79
N GLY A 120 -28.50 -15.84 -2.84
CA GLY A 120 -29.68 -15.09 -3.29
C GLY A 120 -29.96 -15.33 -4.77
N ASP A 121 -28.94 -15.25 -5.61
CA ASP A 121 -29.07 -15.49 -7.06
C ASP A 121 -29.56 -16.92 -7.34
N ILE A 122 -29.04 -17.90 -6.60
CA ILE A 122 -29.48 -19.31 -6.70
C ILE A 122 -30.95 -19.43 -6.28
N ALA A 123 -31.36 -18.82 -5.16
CA ALA A 123 -32.74 -18.87 -4.71
C ALA A 123 -33.71 -18.18 -5.70
N THR A 124 -33.36 -17.00 -6.21
CA THR A 124 -34.13 -16.29 -7.23
C THR A 124 -34.25 -17.13 -8.50
N SER A 125 -33.15 -17.74 -8.96
CA SER A 125 -33.20 -18.64 -10.12
C SER A 125 -34.13 -19.82 -9.93
N TYR A 126 -34.23 -20.37 -8.72
CA TYR A 126 -35.14 -21.48 -8.44
C TYR A 126 -36.61 -21.04 -8.44
N MET A 127 -36.90 -19.81 -8.00
CA MET A 127 -38.26 -19.28 -7.94
C MET A 127 -38.79 -18.74 -9.28
N GLU A 128 -37.91 -18.30 -10.19
CA GLU A 128 -38.30 -17.63 -11.45
C GLU A 128 -38.25 -18.53 -12.70
N VAL A 129 -37.80 -19.78 -12.58
CA VAL A 129 -37.73 -20.70 -13.74
C VAL A 129 -39.12 -21.27 -14.04
N TYR A 130 -39.82 -20.62 -14.97
CA TYR A 130 -41.05 -21.11 -15.62
C TYR A 130 -40.81 -21.64 -17.05
N ASP A 131 -39.56 -21.57 -17.53
CA ASP A 131 -39.19 -21.87 -18.92
C ASP A 131 -38.65 -23.29 -19.06
N ASN A 132 -39.44 -24.18 -19.67
CA ASN A 132 -39.06 -25.57 -19.92
C ASN A 132 -37.93 -25.70 -20.98
N MET A 133 -37.57 -24.63 -21.70
CA MET A 133 -36.43 -24.60 -22.62
C MET A 133 -35.13 -24.09 -21.96
N ILE A 134 -35.11 -23.87 -20.64
CA ILE A 134 -33.94 -23.27 -19.99
C ILE A 134 -32.65 -24.10 -20.15
N LEU A 135 -32.76 -25.44 -20.17
CA LEU A 135 -31.60 -26.32 -20.37
C LEU A 135 -30.96 -26.13 -21.76
N SER A 136 -31.77 -26.10 -22.82
CA SER A 136 -31.27 -25.94 -24.19
C SER A 136 -30.73 -24.52 -24.43
N LYS A 137 -31.44 -23.50 -23.94
CA LYS A 137 -30.99 -22.09 -23.98
C LYS A 137 -29.67 -21.87 -23.23
N ALA A 138 -29.47 -22.58 -22.11
CA ALA A 138 -28.21 -22.52 -21.36
C ALA A 138 -27.09 -23.38 -21.96
N LYS A 139 -27.40 -24.22 -22.96
CA LYS A 139 -26.52 -25.25 -23.51
C LYS A 139 -25.96 -26.12 -22.39
N THR A 140 -26.87 -26.77 -21.66
CA THR A 140 -26.51 -27.62 -20.52
C THR A 140 -25.79 -28.89 -20.99
N GLN A 141 -24.68 -29.23 -20.34
CA GLN A 141 -23.92 -30.45 -20.64
C GLN A 141 -24.65 -31.68 -20.10
N TYR A 142 -24.69 -32.79 -20.84
CA TYR A 142 -25.39 -34.01 -20.38
C TYR A 142 -24.83 -34.54 -19.06
N ARG A 143 -23.52 -34.44 -18.83
CA ARG A 143 -22.91 -34.75 -17.52
C ARG A 143 -23.52 -33.96 -16.36
N ASN A 144 -23.87 -32.68 -16.56
CA ASN A 144 -24.52 -31.90 -15.49
C ASN A 144 -25.93 -32.40 -15.22
N ILE A 145 -26.67 -32.82 -16.25
CA ILE A 145 -28.03 -33.39 -16.11
C ILE A 145 -27.94 -34.70 -15.34
N MET A 146 -27.06 -35.59 -15.79
CA MET A 146 -26.78 -36.89 -15.15
C MET A 146 -26.40 -36.73 -13.67
N ASN A 147 -25.37 -35.93 -13.36
CA ASN A 147 -24.93 -35.70 -11.97
C ASN A 147 -26.00 -35.04 -11.12
N THR A 148 -26.79 -34.13 -11.70
CA THR A 148 -27.90 -33.47 -10.97
C THR A 148 -28.96 -34.46 -10.56
N LEU A 149 -29.21 -35.45 -11.40
CA LEU A 149 -30.20 -36.49 -11.18
C LEU A 149 -29.61 -37.73 -10.47
N ASP A 150 -28.37 -37.66 -9.98
CA ASP A 150 -27.66 -38.81 -9.37
C ASP A 150 -27.76 -40.06 -10.26
N GLY A 151 -27.69 -39.85 -11.58
CA GLY A 151 -27.93 -40.86 -12.60
C GLY A 151 -26.68 -41.42 -13.26
N GLU A 152 -26.89 -42.39 -14.12
CA GLU A 152 -25.86 -43.06 -14.92
C GLU A 152 -26.18 -42.96 -16.41
N MET A 153 -25.13 -42.84 -17.23
CA MET A 153 -25.26 -42.85 -18.68
C MET A 153 -25.49 -44.28 -19.17
N VAL A 154 -26.68 -44.55 -19.71
CA VAL A 154 -27.00 -45.84 -20.34
C VAL A 154 -26.46 -45.85 -21.77
N THR A 155 -26.69 -44.77 -22.51
CA THR A 155 -26.02 -44.51 -23.79
C THR A 155 -25.93 -43.01 -24.09
N GLY A 156 -24.99 -42.64 -24.96
CA GLY A 156 -24.70 -41.27 -25.39
C GLY A 156 -23.33 -40.77 -24.93
N ASN A 157 -23.06 -39.49 -25.21
CA ASN A 157 -21.81 -38.84 -24.83
C ASN A 157 -22.08 -37.82 -23.69
N GLU A 158 -21.60 -38.13 -22.49
CA GLU A 158 -21.75 -37.25 -21.32
C GLU A 158 -21.13 -35.86 -21.52
N HIS A 159 -20.11 -35.73 -22.39
CA HIS A 159 -19.47 -34.46 -22.70
C HIS A 159 -20.26 -33.61 -23.71
N GLY A 160 -21.30 -34.17 -24.33
CA GLY A 160 -22.20 -33.47 -25.25
C GLY A 160 -23.08 -32.44 -24.54
N TYR A 161 -23.75 -31.60 -25.35
CA TYR A 161 -24.60 -30.52 -24.85
C TYR A 161 -26.02 -30.66 -25.38
N PHE A 162 -26.99 -30.48 -24.49
CA PHE A 162 -28.38 -30.30 -24.86
C PHE A 162 -28.56 -28.87 -25.38
N THR A 163 -28.86 -28.72 -26.68
CA THR A 163 -28.86 -27.41 -27.36
C THR A 163 -30.19 -26.98 -27.97
N LYS A 164 -31.15 -27.90 -28.08
CA LYS A 164 -32.49 -27.68 -28.66
C LYS A 164 -33.53 -28.42 -27.83
N GLY A 165 -34.81 -28.11 -28.04
CA GLY A 165 -35.93 -28.75 -27.35
C GLY A 165 -36.21 -28.21 -25.94
N LYS A 166 -37.34 -28.66 -25.39
CA LYS A 166 -37.81 -28.40 -24.02
C LYS A 166 -37.69 -29.67 -23.17
N ALA A 167 -37.68 -29.50 -21.85
CA ALA A 167 -37.86 -30.60 -20.92
C ALA A 167 -39.36 -30.92 -20.77
N ALA A 168 -39.74 -32.17 -21.00
CA ALA A 168 -41.12 -32.66 -20.92
C ALA A 168 -41.20 -33.93 -20.07
N ILE A 169 -42.40 -34.22 -19.54
CA ILE A 169 -42.68 -35.44 -18.78
C ILE A 169 -43.59 -36.34 -19.61
N GLY A 170 -43.10 -37.51 -20.00
CA GLY A 170 -43.91 -38.52 -20.71
C GLY A 170 -44.62 -39.43 -19.72
N ALA A 171 -45.64 -38.91 -19.03
CA ALA A 171 -46.48 -39.67 -18.09
C ALA A 171 -47.80 -40.19 -18.71
N SER A 172 -48.09 -39.80 -19.95
CA SER A 172 -49.33 -40.11 -20.68
C SER A 172 -49.17 -41.33 -21.61
N SER A 173 -50.25 -41.75 -22.28
CA SER A 173 -50.17 -42.76 -23.34
C SER A 173 -49.37 -42.26 -24.54
N PRO A 174 -48.82 -43.15 -25.39
CA PRO A 174 -48.05 -42.78 -26.57
C PRO A 174 -48.75 -41.78 -27.50
N GLU A 175 -50.07 -41.88 -27.66
CA GLU A 175 -50.86 -41.00 -28.53
C GLU A 175 -50.86 -39.56 -28.00
N LEU A 176 -51.09 -39.39 -26.69
CA LEU A 176 -51.08 -38.07 -26.05
C LEU A 176 -49.67 -37.49 -25.96
N MET A 177 -48.64 -38.33 -25.82
CA MET A 177 -47.25 -37.90 -25.81
C MET A 177 -46.87 -37.16 -27.11
N GLN A 178 -47.35 -37.64 -28.26
CA GLN A 178 -47.09 -37.02 -29.57
C GLN A 178 -47.73 -35.63 -29.73
N GLU A 179 -48.70 -35.26 -28.89
CA GLU A 179 -49.33 -33.93 -28.93
C GLU A 179 -48.46 -32.82 -28.35
N PHE A 180 -47.56 -33.13 -27.42
CA PHE A 180 -46.78 -32.12 -26.68
C PHE A 180 -45.27 -32.37 -26.63
N ILE A 181 -44.79 -33.57 -26.96
CA ILE A 181 -43.37 -33.86 -27.11
C ILE A 181 -42.99 -33.65 -28.57
N GLU A 182 -41.91 -32.91 -28.79
CA GLU A 182 -41.40 -32.58 -30.11
C GLU A 182 -40.02 -33.18 -30.33
N LYS A 183 -39.59 -33.21 -31.60
CA LYS A 183 -38.22 -33.54 -31.97
C LYS A 183 -37.22 -32.68 -31.19
N ASP A 184 -36.08 -33.26 -30.84
CA ASP A 184 -35.01 -32.66 -30.04
C ASP A 184 -35.34 -32.44 -28.55
N ASP A 185 -36.52 -32.82 -28.04
CA ASP A 185 -36.85 -32.64 -26.63
C ASP A 185 -36.03 -33.52 -25.69
N LEU A 186 -36.02 -33.15 -24.40
CA LEU A 186 -35.61 -34.01 -23.31
C LEU A 186 -36.86 -34.53 -22.60
N VAL A 187 -37.03 -35.85 -22.54
CA VAL A 187 -38.23 -36.45 -21.96
C VAL A 187 -37.90 -37.26 -20.70
N ILE A 188 -38.61 -36.96 -19.61
CA ILE A 188 -38.56 -37.71 -18.35
C ILE A 188 -39.65 -38.78 -18.37
N LEU A 189 -39.25 -40.04 -18.21
CA LEU A 189 -40.09 -41.22 -18.44
C LEU A 189 -40.00 -42.20 -17.27
N GLY A 190 -41.09 -42.94 -17.05
CA GLY A 190 -41.09 -44.10 -16.14
C GLY A 190 -40.65 -45.39 -16.83
N ASN A 191 -40.89 -46.52 -16.16
CA ASN A 191 -40.56 -47.85 -16.67
C ASN A 191 -41.65 -48.41 -17.61
N ARG A 192 -41.80 -47.83 -18.80
CA ARG A 192 -42.69 -48.35 -19.85
C ARG A 192 -41.98 -48.34 -21.19
N VAL A 193 -41.72 -49.53 -21.74
CA VAL A 193 -41.03 -49.70 -23.03
C VAL A 193 -41.79 -49.00 -24.16
N GLU A 194 -43.12 -49.06 -24.17
CA GLU A 194 -43.97 -48.38 -25.16
C GLU A 194 -43.75 -46.86 -25.17
N SER A 195 -43.66 -46.23 -23.99
CA SER A 195 -43.38 -44.79 -23.86
C SER A 195 -41.95 -44.44 -24.26
N GLN A 196 -40.98 -45.32 -23.94
CA GLN A 196 -39.58 -45.17 -24.35
C GLN A 196 -39.44 -45.24 -25.88
N MET A 197 -40.08 -46.20 -26.52
CA MET A 197 -40.10 -46.35 -27.99
C MET A 197 -40.81 -45.16 -28.66
N CYS A 198 -41.94 -44.70 -28.10
CA CYS A 198 -42.64 -43.51 -28.61
C CYS A 198 -41.73 -42.28 -28.60
N ALA A 199 -40.94 -42.07 -27.54
CA ALA A 199 -39.98 -40.97 -27.48
C ALA A 199 -38.89 -41.08 -28.58
N LEU A 200 -38.40 -42.29 -28.86
CA LEU A 200 -37.45 -42.54 -29.96
C LEU A 200 -38.08 -42.33 -31.35
N ASP A 201 -39.36 -42.66 -31.52
CA ASP A 201 -40.10 -42.42 -32.76
C ASP A 201 -40.28 -40.92 -33.06
N ILE A 202 -40.40 -40.10 -32.00
CA ILE A 202 -40.48 -38.62 -32.10
C ILE A 202 -39.09 -37.99 -32.36
N ASP A 203 -38.00 -38.75 -32.24
CA ASP A 203 -36.62 -38.27 -32.42
C ASP A 203 -36.19 -37.27 -31.33
N VAL A 204 -36.42 -37.64 -30.07
CA VAL A 204 -36.00 -36.84 -28.91
C VAL A 204 -34.47 -36.87 -28.75
N SER A 205 -33.90 -35.77 -28.27
CA SER A 205 -32.44 -35.66 -28.05
C SER A 205 -31.99 -36.37 -26.78
N CYS A 206 -32.86 -36.51 -25.78
CA CYS A 206 -32.51 -37.12 -24.50
C CYS A 206 -33.70 -37.76 -23.82
N MET A 207 -33.49 -38.94 -23.23
CA MET A 207 -34.43 -39.62 -22.36
C MET A 207 -33.85 -39.76 -20.96
N VAL A 208 -34.63 -39.40 -19.95
CA VAL A 208 -34.32 -39.64 -18.54
C VAL A 208 -35.26 -40.73 -18.04
N VAL A 209 -34.73 -41.91 -17.78
CA VAL A 209 -35.47 -43.09 -17.33
C VAL A 209 -35.39 -43.18 -15.80
N CYS A 210 -36.55 -43.07 -15.15
CA CYS A 210 -36.67 -42.98 -13.70
C CYS A 210 -36.66 -44.34 -12.98
N GLN A 211 -36.42 -44.29 -11.66
CA GLN A 211 -36.43 -45.42 -10.72
C GLN A 211 -35.44 -46.55 -11.06
N ASN A 212 -34.30 -46.21 -11.67
CA ASN A 212 -33.29 -47.17 -12.14
C ASN A 212 -33.89 -48.31 -12.97
N ALA A 213 -34.94 -48.01 -13.74
CA ALA A 213 -35.58 -49.01 -14.57
C ALA A 213 -34.59 -49.54 -15.63
N GLU A 214 -34.57 -50.86 -15.78
CA GLU A 214 -33.72 -51.50 -16.78
C GLU A 214 -34.22 -51.15 -18.18
N VAL A 215 -33.37 -50.49 -18.97
CA VAL A 215 -33.67 -50.11 -20.35
C VAL A 215 -33.39 -51.32 -21.24
N SER A 216 -34.38 -51.74 -22.05
CA SER A 216 -34.23 -52.93 -22.88
C SER A 216 -33.14 -52.73 -23.94
N LYS A 217 -32.47 -53.82 -24.34
CA LYS A 217 -31.43 -53.79 -25.38
C LYS A 217 -31.93 -53.23 -26.72
N GLU A 218 -33.21 -53.41 -27.03
CA GLU A 218 -33.84 -52.88 -28.23
C GLU A 218 -33.93 -51.35 -28.20
N VAL A 219 -34.35 -50.78 -27.06
CA VAL A 219 -34.41 -49.32 -26.84
C VAL A 219 -33.00 -48.72 -26.91
N ILE A 220 -32.01 -49.34 -26.25
CA ILE A 220 -30.62 -48.87 -26.28
C ILE A 220 -30.07 -48.85 -27.71
N LYS A 221 -30.25 -49.95 -28.46
CA LYS A 221 -29.77 -50.05 -29.84
C LYS A 221 -30.38 -48.97 -30.74
N ARG A 222 -31.69 -48.73 -30.63
CA ARG A 222 -32.38 -47.71 -31.42
C ARG A 222 -31.93 -46.31 -31.04
N ALA A 223 -31.73 -46.04 -29.75
CA ALA A 223 -31.17 -44.78 -29.27
C ALA A 223 -29.75 -44.54 -29.80
N ASP A 224 -28.90 -45.57 -29.87
CA ASP A 224 -27.56 -45.48 -30.48
C ASP A 224 -27.63 -45.10 -31.96
N GLU A 225 -28.51 -45.76 -32.73
CA GLU A 225 -28.71 -45.50 -34.16
C GLU A 225 -29.17 -44.05 -34.42
N GLN A 226 -29.95 -43.46 -33.51
CA GLN A 226 -30.46 -42.08 -33.59
C GLN A 226 -29.60 -41.07 -32.83
N SER A 227 -28.53 -41.50 -32.15
CA SER A 227 -27.72 -40.65 -31.26
C SER A 227 -28.53 -39.98 -30.13
N THR A 228 -29.61 -40.61 -29.67
CA THR A 228 -30.40 -40.18 -28.51
C THR A 228 -29.67 -40.54 -27.21
N VAL A 229 -29.50 -39.57 -26.31
CA VAL A 229 -28.87 -39.80 -25.01
C VAL A 229 -29.87 -40.45 -24.04
N ILE A 230 -29.46 -41.50 -23.33
CA ILE A 230 -30.29 -42.12 -22.27
C ILE A 230 -29.57 -42.02 -20.92
N ILE A 231 -30.21 -41.32 -19.98
CA ILE A 231 -29.78 -41.21 -18.58
C ILE A 231 -30.73 -42.05 -17.72
N SER A 232 -30.21 -42.98 -16.93
CA SER A 232 -30.97 -43.66 -15.88
C SER A 232 -30.81 -42.92 -14.57
N THR A 233 -31.87 -42.75 -13.78
CA THR A 233 -31.82 -42.10 -12.47
C THR A 233 -32.59 -42.89 -11.42
N PRO A 234 -32.12 -42.94 -10.16
CA PRO A 234 -32.86 -43.58 -9.07
C PRO A 234 -34.15 -42.84 -8.71
N HIS A 235 -34.28 -41.58 -9.13
CA HIS A 235 -35.40 -40.72 -8.77
C HIS A 235 -36.67 -41.07 -9.54
N ASP A 236 -37.83 -40.84 -8.92
CA ASP A 236 -39.12 -40.86 -9.62
C ASP A 236 -39.27 -39.64 -10.56
N THR A 237 -40.31 -39.66 -11.41
CA THR A 237 -40.55 -38.61 -12.42
C THR A 237 -40.77 -37.23 -11.80
N PHE A 238 -41.41 -37.14 -10.63
CA PHE A 238 -41.63 -35.89 -9.92
C PHE A 238 -40.32 -35.30 -9.40
N THR A 239 -39.51 -36.12 -8.74
CA THR A 239 -38.22 -35.75 -8.18
C THR A 239 -37.24 -35.38 -9.29
N ALA A 240 -37.19 -36.16 -10.36
CA ALA A 240 -36.37 -35.86 -11.54
C ALA A 240 -36.78 -34.52 -12.16
N ALA A 241 -38.08 -34.29 -12.39
CA ALA A 241 -38.57 -33.02 -12.94
C ALA A 241 -38.25 -31.81 -12.05
N ARG A 242 -38.26 -31.96 -10.72
CA ARG A 242 -37.90 -30.89 -9.79
C ARG A 242 -36.40 -30.60 -9.79
N LEU A 243 -35.56 -31.64 -9.89
CA LEU A 243 -34.11 -31.50 -9.82
C LEU A 243 -33.49 -31.08 -11.15
N ILE A 244 -34.06 -31.46 -12.29
CA ILE A 244 -33.42 -31.31 -13.61
C ILE A 244 -33.01 -29.87 -13.92
N ASN A 245 -33.77 -28.86 -13.48
CA ASN A 245 -33.44 -27.45 -13.69
C ASN A 245 -32.18 -27.00 -12.94
N GLN A 246 -31.75 -27.72 -11.90
CA GLN A 246 -30.51 -27.45 -11.17
C GLN A 246 -29.25 -27.86 -11.95
N SER A 247 -29.42 -28.57 -13.08
CA SER A 247 -28.32 -28.94 -13.98
C SER A 247 -27.81 -27.76 -14.83
N VAL A 248 -28.59 -26.68 -14.90
CA VAL A 248 -28.26 -25.50 -15.69
C VAL A 248 -26.90 -24.93 -15.26
N PRO A 249 -26.00 -24.61 -16.20
CA PRO A 249 -24.72 -24.00 -15.90
C PRO A 249 -24.84 -22.67 -15.14
N VAL A 250 -23.99 -22.47 -14.12
CA VAL A 250 -23.98 -21.26 -13.28
C VAL A 250 -23.73 -19.97 -14.05
N LYS A 251 -23.02 -20.01 -15.19
CA LYS A 251 -22.85 -18.85 -16.08
C LYS A 251 -24.16 -18.21 -16.56
N ARG A 252 -25.28 -18.93 -16.46
CA ARG A 252 -26.61 -18.44 -16.84
C ARG A 252 -27.18 -17.47 -15.80
N PHE A 253 -26.91 -17.72 -14.52
CA PHE A 253 -27.50 -16.99 -13.38
C PHE A 253 -26.50 -16.12 -12.63
N MET A 254 -25.20 -16.29 -12.86
CA MET A 254 -24.19 -15.43 -12.24
C MET A 254 -24.42 -13.97 -12.60
N THR A 255 -24.14 -13.08 -11.64
CA THR A 255 -24.01 -11.66 -11.92
C THR A 255 -22.80 -11.45 -12.82
N LYS A 256 -23.04 -10.83 -13.98
CA LYS A 256 -22.01 -10.49 -14.98
C LYS A 256 -21.56 -9.04 -14.81
N ALA A 257 -20.45 -8.70 -15.47
CA ALA A 257 -19.88 -7.35 -15.46
C ALA A 257 -20.89 -6.24 -15.80
N PRO A 258 -20.73 -5.01 -15.25
CA PRO A 258 -19.61 -4.58 -14.41
C PRO A 258 -19.77 -5.00 -12.94
N LEU A 259 -18.83 -5.82 -12.46
CA LEU A 259 -18.72 -6.16 -11.05
C LEU A 259 -17.93 -5.06 -10.33
N ILE A 260 -18.40 -4.65 -9.15
CA ILE A 260 -17.60 -3.79 -8.29
C ILE A 260 -16.54 -4.66 -7.63
N SER A 261 -15.29 -4.49 -8.08
CA SER A 261 -14.11 -5.18 -7.55
C SER A 261 -13.07 -4.15 -7.13
N PHE A 262 -12.13 -4.57 -6.28
CA PHE A 262 -11.02 -3.74 -5.83
C PHE A 262 -9.69 -4.38 -6.19
N HIS A 263 -8.67 -3.56 -6.36
CA HIS A 263 -7.31 -4.03 -6.59
C HIS A 263 -6.55 -4.21 -5.28
N MET A 264 -5.59 -5.13 -5.27
CA MET A 264 -4.67 -5.34 -4.14
C MET A 264 -3.93 -4.06 -3.70
N SER A 265 -3.74 -3.11 -4.61
CA SER A 265 -3.05 -1.83 -4.38
C SER A 265 -3.97 -0.71 -3.88
N ASP A 266 -5.29 -0.88 -3.91
CA ASP A 266 -6.23 0.17 -3.51
C ASP A 266 -6.08 0.49 -2.03
N TYR A 267 -6.31 1.75 -1.67
CA TYR A 267 -6.28 2.17 -0.27
C TYR A 267 -7.55 1.75 0.45
N VAL A 268 -7.39 1.38 1.72
CA VAL A 268 -8.49 0.92 2.56
C VAL A 268 -9.56 2.00 2.75
N GLU A 269 -9.16 3.27 2.82
CA GLU A 269 -10.07 4.41 2.95
C GLU A 269 -10.99 4.55 1.73
N ASP A 270 -10.42 4.48 0.52
CA ASP A 270 -11.16 4.59 -0.74
C ASP A 270 -12.21 3.48 -0.88
N ILE A 271 -11.81 2.23 -0.59
CA ILE A 271 -12.74 1.09 -0.71
C ILE A 271 -13.83 1.11 0.37
N LYS A 272 -13.56 1.66 1.56
CA LYS A 272 -14.56 1.81 2.62
C LYS A 272 -15.72 2.69 2.17
N GLU A 273 -15.42 3.79 1.47
CA GLU A 273 -16.44 4.70 0.95
C GLU A 273 -17.35 3.99 -0.07
N VAL A 274 -16.75 3.26 -1.01
CA VAL A 274 -17.48 2.47 -2.01
C VAL A 274 -18.32 1.38 -1.35
N MET A 275 -17.73 0.63 -0.42
CA MET A 275 -18.41 -0.46 0.29
C MET A 275 -19.56 0.05 1.16
N ALA A 276 -19.48 1.25 1.73
CA ALA A 276 -20.56 1.85 2.51
C ALA A 276 -21.80 2.15 1.64
N LYS A 277 -21.59 2.65 0.42
CA LYS A 277 -22.65 2.99 -0.55
C LYS A 277 -23.34 1.77 -1.16
N LYS A 278 -22.67 0.60 -1.19
CA LYS A 278 -23.13 -0.60 -1.91
C LYS A 278 -23.57 -1.70 -0.94
N LYS A 279 -24.74 -2.30 -1.17
CA LYS A 279 -25.32 -3.34 -0.30
C LYS A 279 -24.78 -4.77 -0.55
N TYR A 280 -23.64 -4.90 -1.25
CA TYR A 280 -23.03 -6.21 -1.48
C TYR A 280 -22.36 -6.74 -0.21
N ARG A 281 -22.43 -8.06 -0.03
CA ARG A 281 -21.82 -8.74 1.11
C ARG A 281 -20.32 -8.87 0.96
N ASP A 282 -19.90 -9.32 -0.21
CA ASP A 282 -18.53 -9.67 -0.57
C ASP A 282 -18.15 -8.92 -1.85
N PHE A 283 -16.94 -8.36 -1.89
CA PHE A 283 -16.39 -7.65 -3.04
C PHE A 283 -15.16 -8.41 -3.54
N PRO A 284 -15.10 -8.78 -4.84
CA PRO A 284 -13.95 -9.45 -5.40
C PRO A 284 -12.70 -8.58 -5.34
N ILE A 285 -11.57 -9.20 -5.02
CA ILE A 285 -10.24 -8.60 -5.10
C ILE A 285 -9.50 -9.16 -6.31
N ILE A 286 -8.91 -8.27 -7.09
CA ILE A 286 -8.11 -8.61 -8.27
C ILE A 286 -6.66 -8.11 -8.10
N ASP A 287 -5.71 -8.86 -8.65
CA ASP A 287 -4.32 -8.41 -8.71
C ASP A 287 -4.03 -7.56 -9.94
N ARG A 288 -2.76 -7.15 -10.08
CA ARG A 288 -2.26 -6.35 -11.21
C ARG A 288 -2.35 -7.05 -12.57
N HIS A 289 -2.55 -8.37 -12.59
CA HIS A 289 -2.68 -9.19 -13.78
C HIS A 289 -4.15 -9.52 -14.08
N GLY A 290 -5.11 -8.93 -13.36
CA GLY A 290 -6.54 -9.19 -13.53
C GLY A 290 -7.02 -10.50 -12.89
N LYS A 291 -6.16 -11.19 -12.12
CA LYS A 291 -6.49 -12.47 -11.50
C LYS A 291 -7.22 -12.28 -10.18
N PHE A 292 -8.21 -13.12 -9.93
CA PHE A 292 -8.95 -13.13 -8.68
C PHE A 292 -8.06 -13.59 -7.51
N ARG A 293 -8.10 -12.86 -6.39
CA ARG A 293 -7.30 -13.15 -5.18
C ARG A 293 -8.14 -13.40 -3.93
N GLY A 294 -9.45 -13.31 -4.01
CA GLY A 294 -10.36 -13.56 -2.90
C GLY A 294 -11.43 -12.49 -2.77
N PHE A 295 -12.14 -12.54 -1.66
CA PHE A 295 -13.16 -11.54 -1.33
C PHE A 295 -12.76 -10.72 -0.11
N ILE A 296 -13.25 -9.48 -0.11
CA ILE A 296 -13.30 -8.63 1.08
C ILE A 296 -14.75 -8.41 1.50
N SER A 297 -15.00 -8.38 2.81
CA SER A 297 -16.32 -8.13 3.37
C SER A 297 -16.23 -7.08 4.47
N ARG A 298 -17.34 -6.38 4.74
CA ARG A 298 -17.39 -5.31 5.75
C ARG A 298 -16.97 -5.77 7.15
N ARG A 299 -17.14 -7.05 7.48
CA ARG A 299 -16.79 -7.59 8.81
C ARG A 299 -15.27 -7.73 9.03
N ARG A 300 -14.49 -7.80 7.95
CA ARG A 300 -13.04 -8.07 8.00
C ARG A 300 -12.18 -6.80 8.09
N PHE A 301 -12.79 -5.61 8.13
CA PHE A 301 -12.05 -4.36 8.37
C PHE A 301 -11.40 -4.26 9.76
N LEU A 302 -11.80 -5.11 10.70
CA LEU A 302 -11.26 -5.09 12.06
C LEU A 302 -9.87 -5.74 12.17
N ASN A 303 -9.51 -6.60 11.21
CA ASN A 303 -8.24 -7.33 11.20
C ASN A 303 -7.37 -6.85 10.05
N VAL A 304 -6.73 -5.69 10.22
CA VAL A 304 -5.74 -5.18 9.27
C VAL A 304 -4.36 -5.26 9.90
N SER A 305 -3.41 -5.85 9.16
CA SER A 305 -2.01 -5.86 9.58
C SER A 305 -1.40 -4.49 9.28
N LYS A 306 -1.20 -3.69 10.32
CA LYS A 306 -0.54 -2.40 10.18
C LYS A 306 0.92 -2.58 9.77
N LYS A 307 1.42 -1.67 8.95
CA LYS A 307 2.87 -1.59 8.66
C LYS A 307 3.58 -1.14 9.93
N LYS A 308 4.62 -1.87 10.33
CA LYS A 308 5.44 -1.51 11.48
C LYS A 308 6.53 -0.53 11.09
N VAL A 309 6.66 0.53 11.88
CA VAL A 309 7.60 1.63 11.63
C VAL A 309 8.38 2.01 12.88
N ILE A 310 9.66 2.34 12.69
CA ILE A 310 10.53 2.98 13.67
C ILE A 310 10.81 4.37 13.17
N LEU A 311 10.60 5.36 14.04
CA LEU A 311 10.94 6.74 13.76
C LEU A 311 12.32 7.04 14.33
N VAL A 312 13.18 7.65 13.51
CA VAL A 312 14.46 8.19 13.96
C VAL A 312 14.50 9.69 13.68
N ASP A 313 15.17 10.44 14.54
CA ASP A 313 15.43 11.88 14.35
C ASP A 313 14.17 12.77 14.30
N HIS A 314 13.01 12.23 14.66
CA HIS A 314 11.80 12.99 14.86
C HIS A 314 10.76 12.17 15.63
N ASN A 315 9.84 12.89 16.26
CA ASN A 315 8.62 12.35 16.84
C ASN A 315 7.37 13.17 16.43
N GLU A 316 7.52 14.34 15.82
CA GLU A 316 6.36 15.15 15.43
C GLU A 316 5.66 14.57 14.18
N LYS A 317 4.34 14.35 14.28
CA LYS A 317 3.52 13.73 13.23
C LYS A 317 3.57 14.44 11.86
N ASN A 318 3.64 15.76 11.85
CA ASN A 318 3.77 16.58 10.64
C ASN A 318 5.11 16.39 9.90
N GLN A 319 6.12 15.85 10.58
CA GLN A 319 7.43 15.53 10.00
C GLN A 319 7.52 14.06 9.58
N ALA A 320 6.57 13.20 9.99
CA ALA A 320 6.58 11.79 9.65
C ALA A 320 6.13 11.51 8.21
N VAL A 321 6.36 10.28 7.77
CA VAL A 321 5.87 9.76 6.48
C VAL A 321 4.33 9.77 6.42
N ASP A 322 3.77 10.00 5.23
CA ASP A 322 2.32 10.14 5.07
C ASP A 322 1.55 8.87 5.50
N GLY A 323 0.44 9.04 6.22
CA GLY A 323 -0.38 7.96 6.75
C GLY A 323 0.16 7.31 8.03
N ILE A 324 1.10 7.95 8.74
CA ILE A 324 1.70 7.44 9.98
C ILE A 324 0.67 7.01 11.04
N GLU A 325 -0.52 7.62 11.05
CA GLU A 325 -1.62 7.26 11.97
C GLU A 325 -2.16 5.85 11.75
N GLU A 326 -2.04 5.36 10.52
CA GLU A 326 -2.48 4.03 10.13
C GLU A 326 -1.41 2.96 10.37
N ALA A 327 -0.17 3.36 10.62
CA ALA A 327 0.94 2.47 10.92
C ALA A 327 0.99 2.09 12.42
N GLU A 328 1.79 1.07 12.71
CA GLU A 328 2.17 0.70 14.07
C GLU A 328 3.58 1.23 14.33
N ILE A 329 3.68 2.32 15.09
CA ILE A 329 4.96 2.82 15.56
C ILE A 329 5.45 1.87 16.65
N VAL A 330 6.61 1.25 16.47
CA VAL A 330 7.17 0.28 17.42
C VAL A 330 8.28 0.88 18.27
N GLU A 331 9.09 1.78 17.70
CA GLU A 331 10.19 2.45 18.41
C GLU A 331 10.40 3.88 17.90
N ILE A 332 10.91 4.75 18.77
CA ILE A 332 11.27 6.15 18.46
C ILE A 332 12.63 6.45 19.07
N ILE A 333 13.60 6.87 18.24
CA ILE A 333 14.94 7.28 18.65
C ILE A 333 15.16 8.73 18.20
N ASP A 334 15.26 9.67 19.13
CA ASP A 334 15.23 11.10 18.79
C ASP A 334 16.09 11.93 19.75
N HIS A 335 16.38 13.17 19.36
CA HIS A 335 17.04 14.17 20.19
C HIS A 335 16.28 15.51 20.24
N HIS A 336 15.14 15.59 19.54
CA HIS A 336 14.30 16.78 19.49
C HIS A 336 13.40 16.94 20.73
N ARG A 337 12.69 18.07 20.78
CA ARG A 337 11.58 18.26 21.72
C ARG A 337 10.48 17.23 21.42
N LEU A 338 9.72 16.89 22.45
CA LEU A 338 8.54 16.04 22.30
C LEU A 338 7.37 16.89 21.78
N GLY A 339 6.76 16.45 20.68
CA GLY A 339 5.53 17.01 20.14
C GLY A 339 4.33 16.08 20.36
N ASN A 340 3.28 16.31 19.57
CA ASN A 340 2.05 15.53 19.65
C ASN A 340 2.18 14.22 18.87
N ILE A 341 2.71 13.19 19.53
CA ILE A 341 2.73 11.80 19.05
C ILE A 341 1.92 10.91 20.00
N GLU A 342 1.09 10.06 19.42
CA GLU A 342 0.23 9.15 20.17
C GLU A 342 0.40 7.73 19.61
N THR A 343 0.55 6.76 20.52
CA THR A 343 0.68 5.33 20.17
C THR A 343 -0.42 4.53 20.88
N MET A 344 -0.99 3.55 20.19
CA MET A 344 -2.07 2.72 20.75
C MET A 344 -1.63 1.81 21.89
N GLY A 345 -0.34 1.51 21.98
CA GLY A 345 0.26 0.69 23.02
C GLY A 345 1.66 1.19 23.39
N PRO A 346 2.30 0.56 24.39
CA PRO A 346 3.66 0.89 24.79
C PRO A 346 4.65 0.69 23.63
N VAL A 347 5.55 1.65 23.46
CA VAL A 347 6.62 1.62 22.45
C VAL A 347 7.97 1.86 23.10
N PHE A 348 9.05 1.37 22.49
CA PHE A 348 10.39 1.73 22.94
C PHE A 348 10.68 3.18 22.52
N PHE A 349 10.83 4.07 23.48
CA PHE A 349 11.05 5.49 23.23
C PHE A 349 12.36 5.92 23.89
N ARG A 350 13.35 6.34 23.08
CA ARG A 350 14.64 6.84 23.57
C ARG A 350 14.90 8.23 23.00
N ASN A 351 14.73 9.23 23.87
CA ASN A 351 15.05 10.62 23.55
C ASN A 351 16.14 11.13 24.49
N GLN A 352 17.20 11.71 23.92
CA GLN A 352 18.29 12.29 24.70
C GLN A 352 18.63 13.69 24.18
N PRO A 353 18.86 14.68 25.06
CA PRO A 353 19.21 16.04 24.65
C PRO A 353 20.69 16.13 24.23
N VAL A 354 21.07 15.38 23.19
CA VAL A 354 22.39 15.39 22.54
C VAL A 354 22.32 16.13 21.20
N GLY A 355 23.48 16.37 20.59
CA GLY A 355 23.56 17.14 19.35
C GLY A 355 23.00 16.43 18.12
N CYS A 356 22.93 15.09 18.13
CA CYS A 356 22.57 14.28 16.96
C CYS A 356 22.00 12.90 17.37
N THR A 357 21.03 12.37 16.62
CA THR A 357 20.45 11.03 16.83
C THR A 357 21.50 9.93 16.66
N ALA A 358 22.47 10.11 15.76
CA ALA A 358 23.57 9.16 15.56
C ALA A 358 24.42 8.91 16.82
N THR A 359 24.51 9.89 17.72
CA THR A 359 25.15 9.75 19.04
C THR A 359 24.42 8.73 19.90
N ILE A 360 23.09 8.75 19.86
CA ILE A 360 22.21 7.81 20.58
C ILE A 360 22.35 6.42 19.97
N VAL A 361 22.30 6.31 18.63
CA VAL A 361 22.47 5.03 17.93
C VAL A 361 23.84 4.41 18.26
N TYR A 362 24.92 5.20 18.31
CA TYR A 362 26.24 4.72 18.73
C TYR A 362 26.21 4.11 20.15
N GLN A 363 25.57 4.77 21.11
CA GLN A 363 25.43 4.22 22.46
C GLN A 363 24.71 2.87 22.43
N MET A 364 23.63 2.76 21.63
CA MET A 364 22.87 1.52 21.50
C MET A 364 23.68 0.38 20.89
N TYR A 365 24.58 0.65 19.92
CA TYR A 365 25.54 -0.35 19.46
C TYR A 365 26.43 -0.86 20.58
N LYS A 366 26.91 0.04 21.45
CA LYS A 366 27.79 -0.33 22.56
C LYS A 366 27.07 -1.06 23.68
N GLU A 367 25.83 -0.68 23.97
CA GLU A 367 24.99 -1.34 24.98
C GLU A 367 24.59 -2.76 24.59
N ASN A 368 24.56 -3.07 23.28
CA ASN A 368 24.25 -4.40 22.76
C ASN A 368 25.49 -5.19 22.35
N ASP A 369 26.70 -4.69 22.66
CA ASP A 369 27.98 -5.32 22.30
C ASP A 369 28.12 -5.64 20.80
N VAL A 370 27.50 -4.83 19.94
CA VAL A 370 27.57 -4.99 18.48
C VAL A 370 28.75 -4.22 17.91
N GLU A 371 29.56 -4.88 17.09
CA GLU A 371 30.67 -4.26 16.38
C GLU A 371 30.17 -3.25 15.33
N ILE A 372 30.76 -2.05 15.34
CA ILE A 372 30.43 -1.00 14.36
C ILE A 372 31.41 -1.12 13.20
N LYS A 373 30.93 -1.56 12.03
CA LYS A 373 31.73 -1.67 10.81
C LYS A 373 32.19 -0.27 10.33
N PRO A 374 33.35 -0.15 9.66
CA PRO A 374 33.88 1.14 9.17
C PRO A 374 32.87 1.98 8.37
N THR A 375 32.08 1.34 7.51
CA THR A 375 31.01 2.00 6.74
C THR A 375 29.95 2.64 7.64
N ILE A 376 29.41 1.89 8.62
CA ILE A 376 28.41 2.40 9.56
C ILE A 376 29.01 3.49 10.45
N ALA A 377 30.27 3.32 10.87
CA ALA A 377 30.96 4.34 11.63
C ALA A 377 31.11 5.65 10.85
N GLY A 378 31.39 5.57 9.54
CA GLY A 378 31.45 6.73 8.65
C GLY A 378 30.13 7.46 8.51
N LEU A 379 29.02 6.73 8.38
CA LEU A 379 27.66 7.30 8.35
C LEU A 379 27.32 8.02 9.66
N LEU A 380 27.47 7.33 10.80
CA LEU A 380 27.19 7.89 12.12
C LEU A 380 28.09 9.11 12.41
N CYS A 381 29.36 9.06 12.02
CA CYS A 381 30.27 10.20 12.19
C CYS A 381 29.84 11.39 11.35
N SER A 382 29.39 11.16 10.11
CA SER A 382 28.95 12.21 9.20
C SER A 382 27.67 12.88 9.71
N ALA A 383 26.71 12.11 10.23
CA ALA A 383 25.52 12.64 10.88
C ALA A 383 25.88 13.59 12.04
N ILE A 384 26.78 13.17 12.94
CA ILE A 384 27.21 14.02 14.06
C ILE A 384 27.89 15.29 13.53
N ILE A 385 28.75 15.20 12.51
CA ILE A 385 29.40 16.38 11.91
C ILE A 385 28.35 17.37 11.35
N SER A 386 27.33 16.86 10.65
CA SER A 386 26.23 17.65 10.07
C SER A 386 25.51 18.47 11.15
N ASP A 387 24.90 17.81 12.14
CA ASP A 387 24.01 18.50 13.09
C ASP A 387 24.76 19.38 14.08
N THR A 388 26.00 19.00 14.36
CA THR A 388 26.85 19.76 15.28
C THR A 388 27.66 20.84 14.58
N LEU A 389 27.59 20.97 13.24
CA LEU A 389 28.42 21.87 12.45
C LEU A 389 29.91 21.74 12.79
N LEU A 390 30.42 20.49 12.80
CA LEU A 390 31.76 20.15 13.32
C LEU A 390 31.98 20.70 14.75
N PHE A 391 31.06 20.38 15.66
CA PHE A 391 31.09 20.74 17.08
C PHE A 391 30.93 22.23 17.41
N ARG A 392 30.56 23.07 16.43
CA ARG A 392 30.35 24.52 16.57
C ARG A 392 28.91 24.90 16.89
N SER A 393 27.97 24.00 16.65
CA SER A 393 26.55 24.22 16.95
C SER A 393 26.31 24.29 18.46
N PRO A 394 25.41 25.18 18.94
CA PRO A 394 25.00 25.22 20.33
C PRO A 394 24.20 23.99 20.78
N THR A 395 23.87 23.06 19.87
CA THR A 395 23.29 21.75 20.21
C THR A 395 24.36 20.72 20.59
N CYS A 396 25.62 20.94 20.21
CA CYS A 396 26.69 19.97 20.42
C CYS A 396 26.98 19.77 21.91
N THR A 397 27.09 18.51 22.31
CA THR A 397 27.50 18.11 23.67
C THR A 397 28.91 17.51 23.65
N PRO A 398 29.61 17.46 24.80
CA PRO A 398 30.90 16.77 24.90
C PRO A 398 30.84 15.28 24.52
N LEU A 399 29.65 14.68 24.63
CA LEU A 399 29.42 13.30 24.24
C LEU A 399 29.46 13.12 22.72
N ASP A 400 28.88 14.05 21.96
CA ASP A 400 28.89 14.05 20.49
C ASP A 400 30.32 14.10 19.96
N GLU A 401 31.12 15.06 20.44
CA GLU A 401 32.53 15.23 20.03
C GLU A 401 33.36 13.98 20.35
N LYS A 402 33.19 13.43 21.56
CA LYS A 402 33.89 12.21 21.98
C LYS A 402 33.53 11.02 21.10
N ILE A 403 32.26 10.88 20.72
CA ILE A 403 31.79 9.77 19.87
C ILE A 403 32.25 9.97 18.43
N ALA A 404 32.11 11.15 17.86
CA ALA A 404 32.60 11.46 16.51
C ALA A 404 34.10 11.15 16.37
N LYS A 405 34.93 11.54 17.34
CA LYS A 405 36.38 11.18 17.35
C LYS A 405 36.64 9.68 17.38
N LYS A 406 35.79 8.89 18.04
CA LYS A 406 35.90 7.42 18.04
C LYS A 406 35.45 6.82 16.71
N LEU A 407 34.32 7.28 16.20
CA LEU A 407 33.76 6.83 14.93
C LEU A 407 34.70 7.15 13.76
N ALA A 408 35.31 8.33 13.75
CA ALA A 408 36.29 8.73 12.75
C ALA A 408 37.50 7.77 12.69
N LYS A 409 37.99 7.32 13.85
CA LYS A 409 39.06 6.32 13.92
C LYS A 409 38.63 4.97 13.35
N ILE A 410 37.41 4.52 13.63
CA ILE A 410 36.86 3.25 13.10
C ILE A 410 36.66 3.33 11.59
N ALA A 411 36.17 4.48 11.10
CA ALA A 411 35.92 4.72 9.69
C ALA A 411 37.19 5.06 8.88
N GLY A 412 38.30 5.38 9.54
CA GLY A 412 39.55 5.80 8.90
C GLY A 412 39.45 7.17 8.22
N ILE A 413 38.72 8.11 8.79
CA ILE A 413 38.50 9.45 8.21
C ILE A 413 39.08 10.56 9.10
N ASN A 414 39.50 11.66 8.48
CA ASN A 414 39.79 12.92 9.16
C ASN A 414 38.48 13.73 9.30
N LEU A 415 38.20 14.25 10.50
CA LEU A 415 36.97 14.97 10.81
C LEU A 415 36.84 16.30 10.04
N GLU A 416 37.92 17.07 9.96
CA GLU A 416 37.93 18.38 9.28
C GLU A 416 37.80 18.22 7.77
N GLU A 417 38.57 17.30 7.17
CA GLU A 417 38.46 16.99 5.74
C GLU A 417 37.07 16.45 5.37
N GLN A 418 36.49 15.61 6.24
CA GLN A 418 35.14 15.09 6.05
C GLN A 418 34.11 16.23 6.11
N ALA A 419 34.18 17.08 7.12
CA ALA A 419 33.27 18.21 7.29
C ALA A 419 33.37 19.18 6.11
N GLN A 420 34.58 19.54 5.69
CA GLN A 420 34.80 20.44 4.57
C GLN A 420 34.18 19.88 3.28
N ALA A 421 34.38 18.59 3.01
CA ALA A 421 33.82 17.97 1.82
C ALA A 421 32.29 17.80 1.87
N MET A 422 31.73 17.49 3.05
CA MET A 422 30.29 17.40 3.27
C MET A 422 29.62 18.76 3.08
N PHE A 423 30.07 19.79 3.80
CA PHE A 423 29.47 21.11 3.72
C PHE A 423 29.64 21.72 2.34
N LYS A 424 30.78 21.52 1.67
CA LYS A 424 30.96 21.93 0.27
C LYS A 424 29.98 21.24 -0.68
N ALA A 425 29.64 19.97 -0.44
CA ALA A 425 28.62 19.27 -1.23
C ALA A 425 27.22 19.85 -0.96
N GLY A 426 26.89 20.13 0.31
CA GLY A 426 25.59 20.72 0.70
C GLY A 426 25.40 22.18 0.28
N SER A 427 26.47 22.98 0.28
CA SER A 427 26.49 24.39 -0.10
C SER A 427 26.70 24.61 -1.59
N SER A 428 27.06 23.56 -2.35
CA SER A 428 27.39 23.64 -3.78
C SER A 428 26.42 24.54 -4.56
N LEU A 429 26.98 25.65 -5.04
CA LEU A 429 26.29 26.69 -5.82
C LEU A 429 26.22 26.36 -7.31
N ALA A 430 26.82 25.25 -7.74
CA ALA A 430 26.94 24.91 -9.15
C ALA A 430 25.56 24.74 -9.79
N GLY A 431 25.20 25.69 -10.67
CA GLY A 431 23.92 25.68 -11.40
C GLY A 431 22.71 26.21 -10.62
N LYS A 432 22.88 26.68 -9.38
CA LYS A 432 21.78 27.24 -8.58
C LYS A 432 21.58 28.73 -8.87
N THR A 433 20.33 29.15 -8.97
CA THR A 433 19.96 30.57 -9.08
C THR A 433 19.93 31.25 -7.71
N ALA A 434 19.88 32.59 -7.68
CA ALA A 434 19.70 33.34 -6.43
C ALA A 434 18.38 32.96 -5.73
N GLU A 435 17.34 32.60 -6.49
CA GLU A 435 16.08 32.10 -5.95
C GLU A 435 16.26 30.74 -5.25
N ASP A 436 16.92 29.80 -5.91
CA ASP A 436 17.17 28.46 -5.35
C ASP A 436 17.96 28.54 -4.04
N ILE A 437 19.00 29.40 -4.01
CA ILE A 437 19.81 29.60 -2.80
C ILE A 437 18.99 30.29 -1.71
N CYS A 438 18.20 31.31 -2.07
CA CYS A 438 17.41 32.06 -1.10
C CYS A 438 16.40 31.17 -0.39
N PHE A 439 15.71 30.30 -1.13
CA PHE A 439 14.63 29.47 -0.61
C PHE A 439 15.06 28.09 -0.11
N GLN A 440 16.35 27.72 -0.24
CA GLN A 440 16.88 26.44 0.23
C GLN A 440 16.63 26.20 1.73
N ASP A 441 16.86 27.21 2.58
CA ASP A 441 16.50 27.17 4.00
C ASP A 441 15.81 28.46 4.44
N PHE A 442 14.76 28.85 3.73
CA PHE A 442 13.95 30.03 4.04
C PHE A 442 12.72 29.68 4.86
N LYS A 443 12.44 30.45 5.91
CA LYS A 443 11.22 30.34 6.70
C LYS A 443 10.59 31.70 6.94
N GLN A 444 9.27 31.76 6.86
CA GLN A 444 8.50 32.94 7.22
C GLN A 444 8.04 32.85 8.67
N PHE A 445 8.04 34.01 9.33
CA PHE A 445 7.62 34.17 10.71
C PHE A 445 6.68 35.37 10.78
N THR A 446 5.70 35.27 11.67
CA THR A 446 4.74 36.34 11.96
C THR A 446 4.85 36.66 13.45
N VAL A 447 5.08 37.94 13.76
CA VAL A 447 5.10 38.49 15.12
C VAL A 447 4.19 39.70 15.12
N ASN A 448 3.10 39.64 15.89
CA ASN A 448 2.02 40.62 15.86
C ASN A 448 1.50 40.80 14.41
N ASP A 449 1.45 42.03 13.91
CA ASP A 449 1.06 42.35 12.53
C ASP A 449 2.26 42.37 11.56
N MET A 450 3.47 42.00 12.02
CA MET A 450 4.68 41.98 11.21
C MET A 450 5.02 40.59 10.67
N VAL A 451 5.24 40.49 9.36
CA VAL A 451 5.66 39.25 8.68
C VAL A 451 7.08 39.43 8.15
N PHE A 452 8.00 38.54 8.53
CA PHE A 452 9.38 38.54 8.05
C PHE A 452 9.87 37.16 7.62
N GLY A 453 10.83 37.12 6.71
CA GLY A 453 11.48 35.90 6.23
C GLY A 453 12.90 35.77 6.71
N VAL A 454 13.33 34.55 7.06
CA VAL A 454 14.72 34.25 7.44
C VAL A 454 15.26 33.05 6.66
N GLY A 455 16.25 33.32 5.82
CA GLY A 455 17.08 32.33 5.12
C GLY A 455 18.39 32.07 5.83
N GLN A 456 18.99 30.90 5.63
CA GLN A 456 20.32 30.57 6.15
C GLN A 456 21.11 29.74 5.15
N LEU A 457 22.41 30.06 5.01
CA LEU A 457 23.40 29.25 4.32
C LEU A 457 24.61 29.08 5.23
N ASN A 458 25.07 27.85 5.38
CA ASN A 458 26.28 27.52 6.13
C ASN A 458 27.39 27.15 5.14
N SER A 459 28.59 27.68 5.35
CA SER A 459 29.77 27.30 4.57
C SER A 459 31.04 27.36 5.41
N MET A 460 32.02 26.55 5.03
CA MET A 460 33.40 26.62 5.51
C MET A 460 34.31 27.46 4.60
N SER A 461 33.75 28.07 3.54
CA SER A 461 34.48 28.87 2.55
C SER A 461 33.97 30.31 2.53
N LYS A 462 34.81 31.25 2.99
CA LYS A 462 34.53 32.69 2.91
C LYS A 462 34.31 33.16 1.48
N GLU A 463 35.03 32.58 0.51
CA GLU A 463 34.87 32.90 -0.91
C GLU A 463 33.48 32.50 -1.43
N GLU A 464 32.94 31.38 -0.95
CA GLU A 464 31.60 30.92 -1.30
C GLU A 464 30.53 31.84 -0.71
N LEU A 465 30.64 32.19 0.58
CA LEU A 465 29.72 33.13 1.23
C LEU A 465 29.71 34.50 0.52
N GLN A 466 30.88 34.98 0.09
CA GLN A 466 31.00 36.24 -0.65
C GLN A 466 30.30 36.18 -2.02
N LYS A 467 30.45 35.07 -2.77
CA LYS A 467 29.73 34.87 -4.04
C LYS A 467 28.21 34.86 -3.84
N VAL A 468 27.73 34.17 -2.81
CA VAL A 468 26.30 34.12 -2.48
C VAL A 468 25.78 35.49 -2.09
N LYS A 469 26.55 36.25 -1.31
CA LYS A 469 26.21 37.64 -0.97
C LYS A 469 25.99 38.50 -2.21
N GLU A 470 26.90 38.43 -3.17
CA GLU A 470 26.81 39.18 -4.43
C GLU A 470 25.57 38.79 -5.24
N MET A 471 25.20 37.50 -5.24
CA MET A 471 24.00 37.01 -5.91
C MET A 471 22.70 37.39 -5.19
N LEU A 472 22.65 37.27 -3.86
CA LEU A 472 21.43 37.44 -3.06
C LEU A 472 21.11 38.90 -2.79
N THR A 473 22.10 39.75 -2.53
CA THR A 473 21.88 41.18 -2.21
C THR A 473 20.92 41.89 -3.18
N PRO A 474 21.08 41.78 -4.53
CA PRO A 474 20.15 42.39 -5.48
C PRO A 474 18.81 41.62 -5.62
N TYR A 475 18.74 40.38 -5.14
CA TYR A 475 17.55 39.53 -5.22
C TYR A 475 16.61 39.70 -4.02
N LEU A 476 17.12 39.96 -2.82
CA LEU A 476 16.31 40.09 -1.59
C LEU A 476 15.12 41.09 -1.70
N PRO A 477 15.23 42.24 -2.40
CA PRO A 477 14.08 43.12 -2.59
C PRO A 477 12.90 42.45 -3.32
N LYS A 478 13.18 41.54 -4.28
CA LYS A 478 12.14 40.78 -4.99
C LYS A 478 11.45 39.78 -4.07
N VAL A 479 12.16 39.26 -3.08
CA VAL A 479 11.61 38.33 -2.08
C VAL A 479 10.60 39.04 -1.19
N LEU A 480 10.85 40.30 -0.79
CA LEU A 480 9.89 41.11 -0.03
C LEU A 480 8.53 41.17 -0.74
N GLU A 481 8.54 41.57 -2.02
CA GLU A 481 7.33 41.73 -2.83
C GLU A 481 6.63 40.39 -3.10
N LYS A 482 7.38 39.39 -3.59
CA LYS A 482 6.83 38.09 -4.01
C LYS A 482 6.18 37.32 -2.86
N ASN A 483 6.76 37.43 -1.66
CA ASN A 483 6.35 36.65 -0.51
C ASN A 483 5.47 37.42 0.49
N GLY A 484 5.16 38.68 0.20
CA GLY A 484 4.33 39.54 1.06
C GLY A 484 4.94 39.76 2.45
N VAL A 485 6.27 39.77 2.55
CA VAL A 485 6.99 39.95 3.82
C VAL A 485 7.53 41.38 3.90
N GLN A 486 7.49 41.98 5.09
CA GLN A 486 7.96 43.34 5.31
C GLN A 486 9.48 43.42 5.51
N MET A 487 10.09 42.31 5.96
CA MET A 487 11.53 42.20 6.18
C MET A 487 12.05 40.83 5.77
N VAL A 488 13.29 40.79 5.29
CA VAL A 488 14.03 39.57 4.99
C VAL A 488 15.42 39.64 5.62
N PHE A 489 15.78 38.57 6.32
CA PHE A 489 17.10 38.35 6.91
C PHE A 489 17.72 37.10 6.27
N PHE A 490 18.95 37.21 5.76
CA PHE A 490 19.66 36.05 5.22
C PHE A 490 20.99 35.84 5.95
N MET A 491 21.12 34.71 6.64
CA MET A 491 22.30 34.34 7.42
C MET A 491 23.36 33.70 6.52
N LEU A 492 24.48 34.38 6.30
CA LEU A 492 25.68 33.81 5.70
C LEU A 492 26.62 33.37 6.82
N THR A 493 26.52 32.10 7.21
CA THR A 493 27.19 31.56 8.40
C THR A 493 28.54 30.96 8.02
N ASP A 494 29.61 31.53 8.55
CA ASP A 494 30.95 30.95 8.54
C ASP A 494 31.08 29.97 9.72
N ILE A 495 31.17 28.69 9.40
CA ILE A 495 31.25 27.62 10.39
C ILE A 495 32.58 27.66 11.16
N LEU A 496 33.68 28.09 10.52
CA LEU A 496 35.01 28.06 11.13
C LEU A 496 35.20 29.20 12.14
N ASP A 497 34.74 30.40 11.78
CA ASP A 497 34.83 31.59 12.64
C ASP A 497 33.67 31.72 13.64
N GLU A 498 32.72 30.77 13.63
CA GLU A 498 31.49 30.80 14.45
C GLU A 498 30.76 32.14 14.32
N SER A 499 30.62 32.66 13.11
CA SER A 499 30.03 33.98 12.89
C SER A 499 29.10 34.01 11.68
N THR A 500 28.09 34.86 11.73
CA THR A 500 27.16 35.08 10.63
C THR A 500 27.28 36.51 10.11
N GLU A 501 27.48 36.68 8.81
CA GLU A 501 27.18 37.94 8.14
C GLU A 501 25.70 37.95 7.75
N LEU A 502 24.92 38.86 8.33
CA LEU A 502 23.49 38.95 8.12
C LEU A 502 23.17 39.96 7.01
N LEU A 503 22.50 39.50 5.95
CA LEU A 503 21.94 40.38 4.94
C LEU A 503 20.54 40.80 5.39
N CYS A 504 20.34 42.10 5.58
CA CYS A 504 19.05 42.66 6.00
C CYS A 504 18.41 43.44 4.84
N CYS A 505 17.15 43.14 4.53
CA CYS A 505 16.36 43.82 3.51
C CYS A 505 14.95 44.12 4.03
N GLY A 506 14.39 45.28 3.70
CA GLY A 506 13.07 45.73 4.18
C GLY A 506 13.16 46.96 5.10
N ALA A 507 12.01 47.60 5.33
CA ALA A 507 11.93 48.81 6.15
C ALA A 507 12.36 48.50 7.59
N ARG A 508 13.28 49.29 8.15
CA ARG A 508 13.82 49.17 9.51
C ARG A 508 14.50 47.83 9.87
N ALA A 509 14.67 46.92 8.91
CA ALA A 509 15.29 45.61 9.15
C ALA A 509 16.69 45.70 9.77
N LYS A 510 17.49 46.70 9.35
CA LYS A 510 18.82 46.95 9.94
C LYS A 510 18.74 47.49 11.37
N GLU A 511 17.83 48.42 11.63
CA GLU A 511 17.62 49.01 12.96
C GLU A 511 17.28 47.92 13.98
N TYR A 512 16.29 47.08 13.68
CA TYR A 512 15.90 45.98 14.57
C TYR A 512 17.05 45.02 14.89
N ILE A 513 17.96 44.76 13.96
CA ILE A 513 19.12 43.90 14.22
C ILE A 513 20.19 44.62 15.04
N ILE A 514 20.38 45.92 14.82
CA ILE A 514 21.30 46.75 15.60
C ILE A 514 20.85 46.74 17.06
N ASP A 515 19.56 46.97 17.31
CA ASP A 515 18.97 47.03 18.65
C ASP A 515 19.00 45.63 19.30
N ALA A 516 18.53 44.60 18.59
CA ALA A 516 18.41 43.25 19.14
C ALA A 516 19.77 42.60 19.51
N PHE A 517 20.87 43.00 18.87
CA PHE A 517 22.21 42.46 19.12
C PHE A 517 23.20 43.48 19.69
N ASP A 518 22.74 44.67 20.09
CA ASP A 518 23.55 45.76 20.64
C ASP A 518 24.79 46.08 19.76
N LEU A 519 24.55 46.21 18.44
CA LEU A 519 25.59 46.52 17.46
C LEU A 519 25.81 48.05 17.37
N LYS A 520 26.97 48.47 16.84
CA LYS A 520 27.23 49.90 16.62
C LYS A 520 26.39 50.43 15.44
N GLU A 521 25.76 51.60 15.59
CA GLU A 521 24.86 52.20 14.59
C GLU A 521 25.48 52.37 13.17
N ASN A 522 26.80 52.54 13.07
CA ASN A 522 27.52 52.72 11.79
C ASN A 522 28.12 51.44 11.19
N THR A 523 27.56 50.26 11.51
CA THR A 523 28.13 49.00 11.02
C THR A 523 27.71 48.72 9.57
N GLU A 524 28.63 48.87 8.61
CA GLU A 524 28.39 48.55 7.19
C GLU A 524 28.06 47.06 6.95
N LYS A 525 28.66 46.16 7.75
CA LYS A 525 28.44 44.70 7.68
C LYS A 525 27.86 44.18 9.00
N MET A 526 26.65 43.64 8.97
CA MET A 526 26.02 43.07 10.17
C MET A 526 26.66 41.72 10.52
N ILE A 527 27.77 41.74 11.25
CA ILE A 527 28.49 40.54 11.69
C ILE A 527 28.02 40.15 13.08
N LEU A 528 27.34 39.01 13.18
CA LEU A 528 26.88 38.42 14.43
C LEU A 528 27.86 37.33 14.88
N LYS A 529 28.74 37.68 15.83
CA LYS A 529 29.70 36.73 16.41
C LYS A 529 29.00 35.74 17.35
N GLY A 530 29.36 34.46 17.25
CA GLY A 530 28.78 33.38 18.04
C GLY A 530 27.38 32.95 17.60
N VAL A 531 26.79 33.59 16.58
CA VAL A 531 25.46 33.26 16.05
C VAL A 531 25.61 32.36 14.84
N VAL A 532 25.21 31.10 15.00
CA VAL A 532 25.23 30.07 13.94
C VAL A 532 23.88 29.36 13.78
N SER A 533 22.95 29.54 14.73
CA SER A 533 21.63 28.91 14.71
C SER A 533 20.52 29.93 14.52
N ARG A 534 19.81 29.86 13.38
CA ARG A 534 18.57 30.63 13.17
C ARG A 534 17.57 30.41 14.30
N LYS A 535 17.25 29.15 14.63
CA LYS A 535 16.16 28.80 15.56
C LYS A 535 16.48 29.11 17.03
N LYS A 536 17.72 28.87 17.48
CA LYS A 536 18.08 29.03 18.90
C LYS A 536 18.59 30.42 19.24
N GLN A 537 19.19 31.14 18.29
CA GLN A 537 19.91 32.38 18.57
C GLN A 537 19.30 33.57 17.84
N LEU A 538 19.05 33.49 16.53
CA LEU A 538 18.53 34.66 15.79
C LEU A 538 17.05 34.94 16.07
N ILE A 539 16.18 33.94 15.88
CA ILE A 539 14.73 34.12 15.98
C ILE A 539 14.28 34.57 17.37
N PRO A 540 14.70 33.93 18.49
CA PRO A 540 14.25 34.36 19.81
C PRO A 540 14.62 35.81 20.13
N THR A 541 15.86 36.20 19.79
CA THR A 541 16.36 37.56 20.00
C THR A 541 15.60 38.59 19.16
N LEU A 542 15.38 38.30 17.87
CA LEU A 542 14.64 39.19 16.98
C LEU A 542 13.15 39.32 17.37
N VAL A 543 12.51 38.20 17.77
CA VAL A 543 11.11 38.20 18.24
C VAL A 543 10.97 39.02 19.51
N SER A 544 11.91 38.90 20.46
CA SER A 544 11.91 39.68 21.70
C SER A 544 12.01 41.19 21.44
N GLU A 545 12.72 41.60 20.39
CA GLU A 545 12.82 43.02 20.01
C GLU A 545 11.57 43.51 19.28
N LEU A 546 11.01 42.69 18.38
CA LEU A 546 9.76 43.03 17.65
C LEU A 546 8.50 43.04 18.54
N GLN A 547 8.60 42.53 19.77
CA GLN A 547 7.53 42.53 20.77
C GLN A 547 7.62 43.70 21.75
N GLN A 548 8.76 44.40 21.80
CA GLN A 548 8.90 45.68 22.50
C GLN A 548 8.26 46.79 21.69
#